data_AF-A0A0D6EIS6-F1
#
_entry.id   AF-A0A0D6EIS6-F1
#
_cell.length_a   1.000
_cell.length_b   1.000
_cell.length_c   1.000
_cell.angle_alpha   90.00
_cell.angle_beta   90.00
_cell.angle_gamma   90.00
#
_symmetry.space_group_name_H-M   'P 1'
#
loop_
_entity.id
_entity.type
_entity.pdbx_description
1 polymer ?
#
loop_
_entity_poly.entity_id
_entity_poly.type
_entity_poly.pdbx_seq_one_letter_code
_entity_poly.pdbx_strand_id
1 'polypeptide(L)'
;MPHADSLALPEGLSKAEFYSHVCATLEALLTPGSPDDPAANWITCFSNAASLLYGSFENREEDFGRQDGRRVNWAGFYVTPSLLSASSHSTSAEPTQLLLGPFHGRPACLSVSLQSTPARPVGVCAAAFLSGETVVVPNVDERPGHIACDGVTKSEIVVPVMVRVKRADGKEEDVKIGVLDVDCEAVDAFSVEEDRKGLEEFVEVLKKVVRWEL
;
A
#
# COMPACT_ATOMS: atom_id res chain seq x y z
N MET A 1 20.90 -6.86 13.82
CA MET A 1 21.24 -5.82 12.83
C MET A 1 20.38 -4.59 13.12
N PRO A 2 20.91 -3.37 12.98
CA PRO A 2 20.10 -2.16 12.83
C PRO A 2 18.89 -2.36 11.92
N HIS A 3 17.74 -1.74 12.22
CA HIS A 3 16.53 -1.88 11.40
C HIS A 3 16.76 -1.35 9.96
N ALA A 4 17.68 -0.41 9.75
CA ALA A 4 18.03 0.11 8.44
C ALA A 4 18.74 -0.92 7.53
N ASP A 5 19.41 -1.93 8.09
CA ASP A 5 20.06 -2.99 7.32
C ASP A 5 19.04 -3.91 6.63
N SER A 6 17.75 -3.79 6.98
CA SER A 6 16.64 -4.49 6.30
C SER A 6 16.53 -4.14 4.81
N LEU A 7 17.10 -3.00 4.38
CA LEU A 7 17.09 -2.59 2.98
C LEU A 7 18.17 -3.28 2.14
N ALA A 8 19.05 -4.08 2.74
CA ALA A 8 20.06 -4.82 1.99
C ALA A 8 19.39 -5.89 1.11
N LEU A 9 19.63 -5.80 -0.20
CA LEU A 9 19.19 -6.79 -1.17
C LEU A 9 20.36 -7.71 -1.55
N PRO A 10 20.16 -9.03 -1.56
CA PRO A 10 21.09 -9.95 -2.22
C PRO A 10 21.29 -9.59 -3.70
N GLU A 11 22.49 -9.83 -4.22
CA GLU A 11 22.77 -9.61 -5.64
C GLU A 11 22.09 -10.68 -6.51
N GLY A 12 21.62 -10.28 -7.70
CA GLY A 12 21.14 -11.21 -8.73
C GLY A 12 19.79 -11.86 -8.47
N LEU A 13 18.97 -11.29 -7.57
CA LEU A 13 17.60 -11.76 -7.35
C LEU A 13 16.75 -11.58 -8.61
N SER A 14 16.01 -12.62 -8.99
CA SER A 14 14.86 -12.44 -9.87
C SER A 14 13.80 -11.56 -9.19
N LYS A 15 12.85 -11.03 -9.98
CA LYS A 15 11.80 -10.16 -9.46
C LYS A 15 10.89 -10.86 -8.44
N ALA A 16 10.55 -12.12 -8.67
CA ALA A 16 9.82 -12.94 -7.72
C ALA A 16 10.60 -13.17 -6.41
N GLU A 17 11.92 -13.40 -6.49
CA GLU A 17 12.77 -13.57 -5.31
C GLU A 17 12.96 -12.24 -4.55
N PHE A 18 13.02 -11.11 -5.26
CA PHE A 18 13.00 -9.77 -4.65
C PHE A 18 11.76 -9.58 -3.78
N TYR A 19 10.57 -9.83 -4.32
CA TYR A 19 9.34 -9.71 -3.53
C TYR A 19 9.30 -10.70 -2.36
N SER A 20 9.77 -11.92 -2.57
CA SER A 20 9.87 -12.92 -1.50
C SER A 20 10.79 -12.46 -0.37
N HIS A 21 11.94 -11.86 -0.70
CA HIS A 21 12.88 -11.29 0.26
C HIS A 21 12.29 -10.10 1.01
N VAL A 22 11.62 -9.18 0.32
CA VAL A 22 10.96 -8.02 0.93
C VAL A 22 9.85 -8.48 1.90
N CYS A 23 9.04 -9.48 1.52
CA CYS A 23 8.00 -10.03 2.39
C CYS A 23 8.58 -10.73 3.63
N ALA A 24 9.62 -11.55 3.47
CA ALA A 24 10.29 -12.19 4.60
C ALA A 24 10.92 -11.16 5.55
N THR A 25 11.47 -10.08 4.99
CA THR A 25 12.03 -8.97 5.76
C THR A 25 10.94 -8.21 6.52
N LEU A 26 9.80 -7.94 5.88
CA LEU A 26 8.64 -7.31 6.51
C LEU A 26 8.15 -8.13 7.71
N GLU A 27 7.97 -9.44 7.53
CA GLU A 27 7.53 -10.35 8.58
C GLU A 27 8.52 -10.36 9.75
N ALA A 28 9.81 -10.53 9.46
CA ALA A 28 10.86 -10.54 10.48
C ALA A 28 10.97 -9.21 11.24
N LEU A 29 10.77 -8.09 10.56
CA LEU A 29 10.88 -6.74 11.13
C LEU A 29 9.70 -6.41 12.06
N LEU A 30 8.49 -6.84 11.69
CA LEU A 30 7.25 -6.38 12.31
C LEU A 30 6.52 -7.43 13.14
N THR A 31 6.99 -8.69 13.16
CA THR A 31 6.43 -9.71 14.03
C THR A 31 6.53 -9.24 15.49
N PRO A 32 5.40 -9.08 16.19
CA PRO A 32 5.43 -8.59 17.57
C PRO A 32 6.06 -9.61 18.52
N GLY A 33 6.70 -9.11 19.57
CA GLY A 33 7.25 -9.96 20.63
C GLY A 33 6.17 -10.65 21.48
N SER A 34 4.94 -10.12 21.47
CA SER A 34 3.77 -10.71 22.13
C SER A 34 2.47 -10.27 21.44
N PRO A 35 1.36 -11.00 21.59
CA PRO A 35 0.06 -10.60 21.01
C PRO A 35 -0.42 -9.21 21.45
N ASP A 36 0.02 -8.75 22.63
CA ASP A 36 -0.39 -7.49 23.24
C ASP A 36 0.62 -6.35 23.03
N ASP A 37 1.64 -6.55 22.18
CA ASP A 37 2.67 -5.54 21.91
C ASP A 37 2.04 -4.26 21.31
N PRO A 38 2.08 -3.12 22.02
CA PRO A 38 1.50 -1.87 21.53
C PRO A 38 2.23 -1.32 20.28
N ALA A 39 3.46 -1.78 20.00
CA ALA A 39 4.19 -1.39 18.80
C ALA A 39 3.60 -2.02 17.52
N ALA A 40 2.80 -3.09 17.64
CA ALA A 40 2.14 -3.73 16.49
C ALA A 40 0.88 -3.00 16.00
N ASN A 41 0.62 -1.79 16.51
CA ASN A 41 -0.48 -0.97 15.99
C ASN A 41 -0.25 -0.64 14.50
N TRP A 42 -1.36 -0.44 13.78
CA TRP A 42 -1.33 -0.27 12.33
C TRP A 42 -0.48 0.93 11.88
N ILE A 43 -0.42 2.03 12.64
CA ILE A 43 0.35 3.22 12.26
C ILE A 43 1.85 2.87 12.24
N THR A 44 2.34 2.23 13.31
CA THR A 44 3.75 1.81 13.40
C THR A 44 4.12 0.81 12.31
N CYS A 45 3.29 -0.21 12.12
CA CYS A 45 3.52 -1.23 11.10
C CYS A 45 3.49 -0.66 9.69
N PHE A 46 2.49 0.16 9.35
CA PHE A 46 2.36 0.77 8.03
C PHE A 46 3.51 1.76 7.75
N SER A 47 3.99 2.47 8.77
CA SER A 47 5.14 3.38 8.62
C SER A 47 6.41 2.63 8.23
N ASN A 48 6.72 1.54 8.93
CA ASN A 48 7.87 0.70 8.59
C ASN A 48 7.68 -0.08 7.28
N ALA A 49 6.47 -0.54 7.00
CA ALA A 49 6.14 -1.21 5.75
C ALA A 49 6.36 -0.28 4.54
N ALA A 50 5.88 0.97 4.62
CA ALA A 50 6.12 1.99 3.60
C ALA A 50 7.62 2.27 3.44
N SER A 51 8.37 2.38 4.55
CA SER A 51 9.83 2.61 4.51
C SER A 51 10.56 1.45 3.84
N LEU A 52 10.24 0.22 4.23
CA LEU A 52 10.86 -1.00 3.71
C LEU A 52 10.57 -1.13 2.22
N LEU A 53 9.31 -0.98 1.81
CA LEU A 53 8.91 -1.12 0.42
C LEU A 53 9.56 -0.06 -0.47
N TYR A 54 9.51 1.21 -0.06
CA TYR A 54 10.13 2.31 -0.78
C TYR A 54 11.64 2.12 -0.94
N GLY A 55 12.35 1.84 0.16
CA GLY A 55 13.79 1.63 0.13
C GLY A 55 14.19 0.38 -0.67
N SER A 56 13.36 -0.67 -0.65
CA SER A 56 13.59 -1.88 -1.43
C SER A 56 13.48 -1.60 -2.93
N PHE A 57 12.51 -0.80 -3.36
CA PHE A 57 12.44 -0.34 -4.74
C PHE A 57 13.63 0.55 -5.11
N GLU A 58 14.04 1.49 -4.25
CA GLU A 58 15.22 2.32 -4.51
C GLU A 58 16.51 1.51 -4.67
N ASN A 59 16.63 0.38 -3.96
CA ASN A 59 17.79 -0.51 -4.03
C ASN A 59 17.70 -1.56 -5.15
N ARG A 60 16.54 -1.69 -5.82
CA ARG A 60 16.33 -2.62 -6.93
C ARG A 60 16.58 -1.93 -8.26
N GLU A 61 17.86 -1.63 -8.55
CA GLU A 61 18.24 -0.84 -9.73
C GLU A 61 17.80 -1.45 -11.07
N GLU A 62 17.79 -2.79 -11.18
CA GLU A 62 17.40 -3.51 -12.40
C GLU A 62 15.96 -3.21 -12.85
N ASP A 63 15.03 -3.00 -11.89
CA ASP A 63 13.61 -2.76 -12.18
C ASP A 63 13.21 -1.29 -11.97
N PHE A 64 13.77 -0.63 -10.96
CA PHE A 64 13.30 0.66 -10.42
C PHE A 64 14.41 1.72 -10.23
N GLY A 65 15.50 1.60 -10.98
CA GLY A 65 16.68 2.44 -10.84
C GLY A 65 16.48 3.93 -11.19
N ARG A 66 17.24 4.79 -10.48
CA ARG A 66 17.25 6.25 -10.69
C ARG A 66 17.88 6.68 -12.02
N GLN A 67 18.77 5.87 -12.60
CA GLN A 67 19.55 6.28 -13.78
C GLN A 67 18.71 6.36 -15.05
N ASP A 68 17.65 5.56 -15.17
CA ASP A 68 16.76 5.51 -16.33
C ASP A 68 15.38 6.14 -16.08
N GLY A 69 15.22 6.87 -14.97
CA GLY A 69 13.96 7.51 -14.62
C GLY A 69 12.83 6.55 -14.22
N ARG A 70 13.14 5.28 -13.94
CA ARG A 70 12.19 4.25 -13.44
C ARG A 70 12.01 4.30 -11.93
N ARG A 71 12.21 5.47 -11.34
CA ARG A 71 12.24 5.66 -9.90
C ARG A 71 10.82 5.60 -9.33
N VAL A 72 10.61 4.75 -8.33
CA VAL A 72 9.43 4.83 -7.47
C VAL A 72 9.48 6.15 -6.69
N ASN A 73 8.52 7.05 -6.93
CA ASN A 73 8.46 8.37 -6.30
C ASN A 73 7.55 8.41 -5.07
N TRP A 74 6.65 7.45 -4.92
CA TRP A 74 5.74 7.34 -3.79
C TRP A 74 5.42 5.88 -3.46
N ALA A 75 5.40 5.51 -2.18
CA ALA A 75 4.88 4.23 -1.71
C ALA A 75 4.27 4.41 -0.31
N GLY A 76 3.02 4.00 -0.13
CA GLY A 76 2.33 4.26 1.13
C GLY A 76 0.86 3.86 1.10
N PHE A 77 0.11 4.36 2.08
CA PHE A 77 -1.24 3.87 2.32
C PHE A 77 -2.26 5.01 2.34
N TYR A 78 -3.47 4.71 1.86
CA TYR A 78 -4.68 5.45 2.20
C TYR A 78 -5.62 4.53 2.97
N VAL A 79 -6.23 5.03 4.04
CA VAL A 79 -7.03 4.23 4.97
C VAL A 79 -8.44 4.78 5.13
N THR A 80 -9.38 3.93 5.57
CA THR A 80 -10.73 4.39 5.87
C THR A 80 -10.74 5.29 7.11
N PRO A 81 -11.64 6.29 7.19
CA PRO A 81 -11.77 7.14 8.38
C PRO A 81 -12.01 6.36 9.67
N SER A 82 -12.65 5.19 9.59
CA SER A 82 -12.90 4.33 10.75
C SER A 82 -11.62 3.79 11.38
N LEU A 83 -10.54 3.59 10.60
CA LEU A 83 -9.25 3.13 11.13
C LEU A 83 -8.51 4.21 11.94
N LEU A 84 -8.83 5.49 11.69
CA LEU A 84 -8.23 6.64 12.38
C LEU A 84 -9.04 7.10 13.61
N SER A 85 -10.31 6.70 13.70
CA SER A 85 -11.20 7.13 14.79
C SER A 85 -11.25 6.08 15.90
N ALA A 86 -10.66 6.40 17.06
CA ALA A 86 -10.70 5.56 18.26
C ALA A 86 -12.11 5.39 18.86
N SER A 87 -13.12 6.14 18.38
CA SER A 87 -14.52 5.96 18.78
C SER A 87 -15.21 5.04 17.78
N SER A 88 -15.09 3.73 17.96
CA SER A 88 -15.94 2.75 17.30
C SER A 88 -17.37 2.91 17.82
N HIS A 89 -18.13 3.80 17.20
CA HIS A 89 -19.54 3.51 16.99
C HIS A 89 -19.63 3.07 15.55
N SER A 90 -19.84 1.77 15.38
CA SER A 90 -20.28 1.14 14.14
C SER A 90 -21.35 2.02 13.49
N THR A 91 -20.93 2.84 12.54
CA THR A 91 -21.83 3.34 11.52
C THR A 91 -21.65 2.35 10.39
N SER A 92 -22.69 1.56 10.13
CA SER A 92 -22.82 0.67 8.96
C SER A 92 -22.80 1.42 7.61
N ALA A 93 -22.25 2.63 7.58
CA ALA A 93 -22.16 3.48 6.41
C ALA A 93 -20.81 3.24 5.75
N GLU A 94 -20.86 2.87 4.48
CA GLU A 94 -19.68 2.80 3.62
C GLU A 94 -18.92 4.13 3.65
N PRO A 95 -17.58 4.11 3.66
CA PRO A 95 -16.79 5.32 3.65
C PRO A 95 -17.04 6.10 2.35
N THR A 96 -17.10 7.43 2.46
CA THR A 96 -17.23 8.32 1.29
C THR A 96 -15.87 8.74 0.73
N GLN A 97 -14.79 8.53 1.50
CA GLN A 97 -13.42 8.87 1.14
C GLN A 97 -12.43 7.96 1.89
N LEU A 98 -11.21 7.90 1.37
CA LEU A 98 -10.03 7.40 2.09
C LEU A 98 -9.20 8.60 2.57
N LEU A 99 -8.46 8.44 3.66
CA LEU A 99 -7.59 9.43 4.27
C LEU A 99 -6.13 8.99 4.15
N LEU A 100 -5.22 9.94 3.97
CA LEU A 100 -3.79 9.67 3.86
C LEU A 100 -3.27 8.97 5.13
N GLY A 101 -2.64 7.81 4.95
CA GLY A 101 -1.92 7.05 5.97
C GLY A 101 -0.40 7.25 5.86
N PRO A 102 0.40 6.40 6.54
CA PRO A 102 1.86 6.45 6.42
C PRO A 102 2.35 6.22 4.99
N PHE A 103 3.38 6.94 4.58
CA PHE A 103 3.97 6.85 3.24
C PHE A 103 5.42 7.29 3.23
N HIS A 104 6.14 6.95 2.16
CA HIS A 104 7.43 7.52 1.78
C HIS A 104 7.33 8.09 0.37
N GLY A 105 7.81 9.32 0.17
CA GLY A 105 7.71 10.03 -1.10
C GLY A 105 7.46 11.52 -0.91
N ARG A 106 7.01 12.17 -1.98
CA ARG A 106 6.61 13.60 -1.94
C ARG A 106 5.27 13.78 -1.21
N PRO A 107 4.94 15.01 -0.75
CA PRO A 107 3.62 15.30 -0.19
C PRO A 107 2.50 14.87 -1.15
N ALA A 108 1.43 14.29 -0.60
CA ALA A 108 0.33 13.73 -1.37
C ALA A 108 -1.03 14.34 -0.97
N CYS A 109 -2.08 13.93 -1.68
CA CYS A 109 -3.45 14.33 -1.39
C CYS A 109 -3.85 13.88 0.03
N LEU A 110 -4.49 14.75 0.82
CA LEU A 110 -4.90 14.40 2.19
C LEU A 110 -6.05 13.37 2.23
N SER A 111 -6.86 13.32 1.18
CA SER A 111 -7.94 12.36 1.02
C SER A 111 -8.22 12.01 -0.43
N VAL A 112 -8.79 10.82 -0.64
CA VAL A 112 -9.23 10.29 -1.94
C VAL A 112 -10.74 10.08 -1.88
N SER A 113 -11.49 10.77 -2.74
CA SER A 113 -12.94 10.62 -2.85
C SER A 113 -13.30 9.24 -3.43
N LEU A 114 -14.19 8.51 -2.76
CA LEU A 114 -14.79 7.27 -3.28
C LEU A 114 -16.04 7.53 -4.14
N GLN A 115 -16.50 8.78 -4.17
CA GLN A 115 -17.59 9.22 -5.03
C GLN A 115 -17.06 9.64 -6.40
N SER A 116 -17.77 9.24 -7.46
CA SER A 116 -17.50 9.61 -8.84
C SER A 116 -18.58 10.56 -9.36
N THR A 117 -18.18 11.54 -10.15
CA THR A 117 -19.09 12.45 -10.87
C THR A 117 -18.60 12.62 -12.31
N PRO A 118 -19.42 13.12 -13.25
CA PRO A 118 -18.95 13.42 -14.61
C PRO A 118 -17.74 14.38 -14.66
N ALA A 119 -17.59 15.24 -13.65
CA ALA A 119 -16.47 16.19 -13.53
C ALA A 119 -15.28 15.64 -12.72
N ARG A 120 -15.43 14.50 -12.05
CA ARG A 120 -14.40 13.85 -11.24
C ARG A 120 -14.56 12.33 -11.36
N PRO A 121 -13.93 11.70 -12.35
CA PRO A 121 -13.88 10.26 -12.46
C PRO A 121 -13.22 9.60 -11.24
N VAL A 122 -13.43 8.30 -11.11
CA VAL A 122 -12.87 7.51 -10.00
C VAL A 122 -11.34 7.45 -10.11
N GLY A 123 -10.64 7.86 -9.04
CA GLY A 123 -9.18 7.73 -8.94
C GLY A 123 -8.72 6.26 -8.94
N VAL A 124 -7.42 6.00 -9.11
CA VAL A 124 -6.88 4.62 -9.13
C VAL A 124 -7.03 3.99 -7.74
N CYS A 125 -6.58 4.71 -6.70
CA CYS A 125 -6.84 4.39 -5.29
C CYS A 125 -8.32 4.04 -5.01
N ALA A 126 -9.24 4.90 -5.46
CA ALA A 126 -10.67 4.67 -5.27
C ALA A 126 -11.18 3.45 -6.05
N ALA A 127 -10.68 3.23 -7.27
CA ALA A 127 -11.06 2.09 -8.09
C ALA A 127 -10.68 0.77 -7.41
N ALA A 128 -9.43 0.65 -6.93
CA ALA A 128 -8.96 -0.54 -6.22
C ALA A 128 -9.72 -0.80 -4.92
N PHE A 129 -9.97 0.26 -4.13
CA PHE A 129 -10.76 0.15 -2.90
C PHE A 129 -12.20 -0.31 -3.15
N LEU A 130 -12.86 0.24 -4.18
CA LEU A 130 -14.25 -0.10 -4.48
C LEU A 130 -14.37 -1.51 -5.04
N SER A 131 -13.51 -1.91 -5.98
CA SER A 131 -13.51 -3.24 -6.59
C SER A 131 -13.06 -4.34 -5.63
N GLY A 132 -12.17 -4.03 -4.69
CA GLY A 132 -11.48 -5.05 -3.91
C GLY A 132 -10.44 -5.83 -4.73
N GLU A 133 -10.02 -5.27 -5.88
CA GLU A 133 -9.03 -5.86 -6.78
C GLU A 133 -7.85 -4.91 -6.99
N THR A 134 -6.66 -5.46 -7.15
CA THR A 134 -5.45 -4.70 -7.51
C THR A 134 -5.62 -4.04 -8.87
N VAL A 135 -5.27 -2.76 -8.96
CA VAL A 135 -5.30 -1.97 -10.19
C VAL A 135 -3.87 -1.63 -10.60
N VAL A 136 -3.48 -1.99 -11.82
CA VAL A 136 -2.18 -1.65 -12.41
C VAL A 136 -2.41 -0.67 -13.56
N VAL A 137 -1.79 0.49 -13.50
CA VAL A 137 -1.90 1.57 -14.50
C VAL A 137 -0.56 1.77 -15.19
N PRO A 138 -0.38 1.28 -16.43
CA PRO A 138 0.89 1.40 -17.16
C PRO A 138 1.23 2.85 -17.53
N ASN A 139 0.21 3.66 -17.83
CA ASN A 139 0.36 5.08 -18.13
C ASN A 139 -0.79 5.88 -17.51
N VAL A 140 -0.51 6.69 -16.50
CA VAL A 140 -1.53 7.48 -15.79
C VAL A 140 -2.09 8.62 -16.65
N ASP A 141 -1.32 9.12 -17.63
CA ASP A 141 -1.75 10.19 -18.54
C ASP A 141 -2.82 9.71 -19.54
N GLU A 142 -2.88 8.40 -19.80
CA GLU A 142 -3.88 7.78 -20.68
C GLU A 142 -5.22 7.52 -19.98
N ARG A 143 -5.28 7.68 -18.65
CA ARG A 143 -6.47 7.39 -17.87
C ARG A 143 -7.41 8.61 -17.84
N PRO A 144 -8.64 8.51 -18.39
CA PRO A 144 -9.55 9.66 -18.47
C PRO A 144 -9.87 10.26 -17.10
N GLY A 145 -9.58 11.56 -16.94
CA GLY A 145 -9.85 12.30 -15.71
C GLY A 145 -8.96 11.94 -14.53
N HIS A 146 -7.77 11.40 -14.78
CA HIS A 146 -6.72 11.31 -13.78
C HIS A 146 -6.35 12.70 -13.24
N ILE A 147 -6.40 12.87 -11.92
CA ILE A 147 -5.89 14.04 -11.21
C ILE A 147 -4.68 13.53 -10.43
N ALA A 148 -3.49 13.72 -10.99
CA ALA A 148 -2.25 13.29 -10.35
C ALA A 148 -2.01 14.06 -9.06
N CYS A 149 -1.72 13.36 -7.96
CA CYS A 149 -1.29 14.00 -6.72
C CYS A 149 0.18 14.50 -6.84
N ASP A 150 1.03 13.79 -7.60
CA ASP A 150 2.37 14.23 -8.01
C ASP A 150 2.45 14.29 -9.55
N GLY A 151 2.84 15.46 -10.08
CA GLY A 151 2.86 15.69 -11.53
C GLY A 151 3.94 14.91 -12.30
N VAL A 152 4.86 14.24 -11.59
CA VAL A 152 5.88 13.39 -12.22
C VAL A 152 5.50 11.91 -12.30
N THR A 153 4.43 11.47 -11.62
CA THR A 153 3.96 10.08 -11.69
C THR A 153 3.54 9.73 -13.12
N LYS A 154 4.01 8.59 -13.62
CA LYS A 154 3.74 8.08 -14.97
C LYS A 154 3.10 6.69 -14.97
N SER A 155 3.35 5.86 -13.97
CA SER A 155 2.60 4.62 -13.73
C SER A 155 2.28 4.48 -12.25
N GLU A 156 1.23 3.71 -11.94
CA GLU A 156 0.70 3.53 -10.58
C GLU A 156 0.23 2.09 -10.41
N ILE A 157 0.48 1.48 -9.25
CA ILE A 157 -0.11 0.20 -8.84
C ILE A 157 -0.72 0.33 -7.45
N VAL A 158 -1.99 -0.06 -7.33
CA VAL A 158 -2.75 0.03 -6.09
C VAL A 158 -3.30 -1.31 -5.68
N VAL A 159 -3.00 -1.75 -4.46
CA VAL A 159 -3.45 -3.00 -3.85
C VAL A 159 -4.44 -2.71 -2.72
N PRO A 160 -5.67 -3.27 -2.72
CA PRO A 160 -6.60 -3.11 -1.62
C PRO A 160 -6.14 -3.84 -0.37
N VAL A 161 -6.34 -3.22 0.80
CA VAL A 161 -6.05 -3.83 2.10
C VAL A 161 -7.35 -4.28 2.74
N MET A 162 -7.52 -5.60 2.83
CA MET A 162 -8.67 -6.26 3.43
C MET A 162 -8.25 -7.10 4.62
N VAL A 163 -8.95 -6.92 5.73
CA VAL A 163 -8.67 -7.63 6.99
C VAL A 163 -9.89 -8.41 7.42
N ARG A 164 -9.67 -9.58 8.01
CA ARG A 164 -10.72 -10.38 8.58
C ARG A 164 -10.88 -10.02 10.05
N VAL A 165 -12.01 -9.41 10.41
CA VAL A 165 -12.33 -9.08 11.79
C VAL A 165 -13.35 -10.05 12.34
N LYS A 166 -13.23 -10.34 13.64
CA LYS A 166 -14.23 -11.13 14.36
C LYS A 166 -15.15 -10.20 15.12
N ARG A 167 -16.43 -10.19 14.74
CA ARG A 167 -17.46 -9.42 15.40
C ARG A 167 -17.76 -9.95 16.80
N ALA A 168 -18.42 -9.10 17.61
CA ALA A 168 -18.88 -9.46 18.95
C ALA A 168 -19.84 -10.68 18.97
N ASP A 169 -20.56 -10.94 17.87
CA ASP A 169 -21.43 -12.11 17.70
C ASP A 169 -20.67 -13.38 17.27
N GLY A 170 -19.34 -13.31 17.18
CA GLY A 170 -18.45 -14.41 16.83
C GLY A 170 -18.30 -14.66 15.34
N LYS A 171 -18.98 -13.91 14.47
CA LYS A 171 -18.83 -14.04 13.01
C LYS A 171 -17.58 -13.34 12.51
N GLU A 172 -16.98 -13.92 11.48
CA GLU A 172 -15.88 -13.30 10.75
C GLU A 172 -16.42 -12.53 9.54
N GLU A 173 -15.86 -11.35 9.30
CA GLU A 173 -16.16 -10.55 8.12
C GLU A 173 -14.89 -9.95 7.53
N ASP A 174 -14.86 -9.84 6.20
CA ASP A 174 -13.79 -9.14 5.50
C ASP A 174 -14.13 -7.65 5.45
N VAL A 175 -13.24 -6.82 5.99
CA VAL A 175 -13.38 -5.37 6.07
C VAL A 175 -12.30 -4.74 5.21
N LYS A 176 -12.73 -3.86 4.28
CA LYS A 176 -11.83 -2.99 3.52
C LYS A 176 -11.38 -1.85 4.42
N ILE A 177 -10.08 -1.79 4.72
CA ILE A 177 -9.51 -0.78 5.62
C ILE A 177 -8.67 0.27 4.90
N GLY A 178 -8.37 0.06 3.62
CA GLY A 178 -7.57 0.99 2.84
C GLY A 178 -7.01 0.38 1.58
N VAL A 179 -5.96 1.02 1.06
CA VAL A 179 -5.16 0.59 -0.08
C VAL A 179 -3.68 0.86 0.21
N LEU A 180 -2.80 0.00 -0.32
CA LEU A 180 -1.40 0.29 -0.60
C LEU A 180 -1.33 0.91 -2.00
N ASP A 181 -0.63 2.02 -2.13
CA ASP A 181 -0.47 2.79 -3.35
C ASP A 181 1.04 3.01 -3.62
N VAL A 182 1.45 2.82 -4.88
CA VAL A 182 2.84 2.92 -5.33
C VAL A 182 2.91 3.58 -6.70
N ASP A 183 3.63 4.70 -6.76
CA ASP A 183 3.84 5.51 -7.96
C ASP A 183 5.25 5.35 -8.51
N CYS A 184 5.38 5.45 -9.83
CA CYS A 184 6.67 5.51 -10.51
C CYS A 184 6.76 6.63 -11.56
N GLU A 185 7.94 7.23 -11.68
CA GLU A 185 8.28 8.28 -12.65
C GLU A 185 8.36 7.78 -14.11
N ALA A 186 8.33 6.46 -14.33
CA ALA A 186 8.30 5.84 -15.66
C ALA A 186 6.93 5.21 -15.99
N VAL A 187 6.60 5.18 -17.27
CA VAL A 187 5.50 4.34 -17.80
C VAL A 187 5.90 2.86 -17.74
N ASP A 188 4.92 1.97 -17.71
CA ASP A 188 5.10 0.51 -17.71
C ASP A 188 6.11 0.03 -16.65
N ALA A 189 6.15 0.69 -15.49
CA ALA A 189 7.09 0.32 -14.43
C ALA A 189 6.68 -0.98 -13.73
N PHE A 190 5.38 -1.20 -13.60
CA PHE A 190 4.80 -2.34 -12.89
C PHE A 190 4.22 -3.37 -13.85
N SER A 191 4.70 -4.61 -13.73
CA SER A 191 4.18 -5.78 -14.43
C SER A 191 2.86 -6.23 -13.82
N VAL A 192 1.92 -6.62 -14.69
CA VAL A 192 0.58 -7.10 -14.29
C VAL A 192 0.65 -8.43 -13.53
N GLU A 193 1.72 -9.20 -13.69
CA GLU A 193 1.88 -10.51 -13.09
C GLU A 193 2.77 -10.48 -11.84
N GLU A 194 4.04 -10.09 -11.96
CA GLU A 194 5.00 -10.21 -10.86
C GLU A 194 4.85 -9.10 -9.82
N ASP A 195 4.74 -7.83 -10.22
CA ASP A 195 4.58 -6.72 -9.27
C ASP A 195 3.24 -6.79 -8.55
N ARG A 196 2.17 -7.11 -9.28
CA ARG A 196 0.84 -7.36 -8.69
C ARG A 196 0.90 -8.46 -7.63
N LYS A 197 1.41 -9.64 -8.00
CA LYS A 197 1.46 -10.78 -7.07
C LYS A 197 2.35 -10.49 -5.87
N GLY A 198 3.50 -9.85 -6.10
CA GLY A 198 4.45 -9.50 -5.06
C GLY A 198 3.88 -8.50 -4.04
N LEU A 199 3.18 -7.47 -4.50
CA LEU A 199 2.55 -6.47 -3.63
C LEU A 199 1.29 -7.00 -2.94
N GLU A 200 0.52 -7.88 -3.60
CA GLU A 200 -0.59 -8.61 -2.95
C GLU A 200 -0.07 -9.47 -1.78
N GLU A 201 1.02 -10.23 -1.98
CA GLU A 201 1.65 -11.00 -0.90
C GLU A 201 2.20 -10.10 0.20
N PHE A 202 2.80 -8.96 -0.16
CA PHE A 202 3.29 -7.98 0.82
C PHE A 202 2.16 -7.48 1.75
N VAL A 203 0.99 -7.17 1.19
CA VAL A 203 -0.20 -6.79 1.97
C VAL A 203 -0.72 -7.94 2.83
N GLU A 204 -0.70 -9.18 2.31
CA GLU A 204 -1.08 -10.38 3.06
C GLU A 204 -0.15 -10.67 4.25
N VAL A 205 1.14 -10.41 4.12
CA VAL A 205 2.09 -10.49 5.25
C VAL A 205 1.86 -9.35 6.24
N LEU A 206 1.73 -8.11 5.74
CA LEU A 206 1.50 -6.92 6.57
C LEU A 206 0.30 -7.11 7.50
N LYS A 207 -0.82 -7.61 6.99
CA LYS A 207 -2.03 -7.76 7.80
C LYS A 207 -1.93 -8.82 8.90
N LYS A 208 -0.99 -9.76 8.80
CA LYS A 208 -0.74 -10.80 9.82
C LYS A 208 0.07 -10.27 11.00
N VAL A 209 0.94 -9.29 10.75
CA VAL A 209 1.82 -8.69 11.78
C VAL A 209 1.22 -7.46 12.45
N VAL A 210 0.17 -6.87 11.86
CA VAL A 210 -0.58 -5.76 12.46
C VAL A 210 -1.59 -6.27 13.48
N ARG A 211 -1.61 -5.64 14.66
CA ARG A 211 -2.71 -5.74 15.61
C ARG A 211 -3.84 -4.79 15.20
N TRP A 212 -4.94 -5.38 14.76
CA TRP A 212 -6.16 -4.67 14.41
C TRP A 212 -7.00 -4.40 15.65
N GLU A 213 -7.01 -3.15 16.13
CA GLU A 213 -7.98 -2.66 17.10
C GLU A 213 -9.21 -2.14 16.34
N LEU A 214 -9.98 -3.06 15.76
CA LEU A 214 -11.17 -2.78 14.94
C LEU A 214 -12.47 -3.08 15.69
#